data_AF-A0A974WQ13-F1
#
_entry.id   AF-A0A974WQ13-F1
#
_cell.length_a   1.000
_cell.length_b   1.000
_cell.length_c   1.000
_cell.angle_alpha   90.00
_cell.angle_beta   90.00
_cell.angle_gamma   90.00
#
_symmetry.space_group_name_H-M   'P 1'
#
loop_
_entity.id
_entity.type
_entity.pdbx_description
1 polymer ?
#
loop_
_entity_poly.entity_id
_entity_poly.type
_entity_poly.pdbx_seq_one_letter_code
_entity_poly.pdbx_strand_id
1 'polypeptide(L)'
;MIADYVYYATSNIEKYKGVKAICRIELSKAKANWHTTHFQNLNKKHSTNIEDYYSENFSKTLACLTDLSKKIIIEEFLRKNKNQFWYEEYFSKSTYYKRRSEAIIEFLSLYTN
;
A
#
# COMPACT_ATOMS: atom_id res chain seq x y z
N MET A 1 18.84 -14.77 -0.65
CA MET A 1 18.75 -16.24 -0.91
C MET A 1 17.50 -16.89 -0.31
N ILE A 2 17.27 -16.89 1.02
CA ILE A 2 16.05 -17.51 1.58
C ILE A 2 14.78 -16.67 1.30
N ALA A 3 14.88 -15.34 1.39
CA ALA A 3 13.75 -14.43 1.12
C ALA A 3 13.28 -14.48 -0.36
N ASP A 4 14.23 -14.52 -1.30
CA ASP A 4 13.94 -14.62 -2.73
C ASP A 4 13.22 -15.93 -3.08
N TYR A 5 13.62 -17.04 -2.46
CA TYR A 5 13.02 -18.35 -2.75
C TYR A 5 11.55 -18.42 -2.32
N VAL A 6 11.21 -17.87 -1.14
CA VAL A 6 9.84 -17.78 -0.65
C VAL A 6 9.00 -16.86 -1.55
N TYR A 7 9.60 -15.79 -2.07
CA TYR A 7 8.98 -14.89 -3.02
C TYR A 7 8.64 -15.56 -4.37
N TYR A 8 9.53 -16.40 -4.90
CA TYR A 8 9.26 -17.15 -6.13
C TYR A 8 8.26 -18.29 -5.93
N ALA A 9 8.25 -18.93 -4.75
CA ALA A 9 7.35 -20.04 -4.44
C ALA A 9 5.91 -19.61 -4.13
N THR A 10 5.67 -18.34 -3.77
CA THR A 10 4.33 -17.85 -3.43
C THR A 10 3.49 -17.54 -4.68
N SER A 11 2.26 -18.04 -4.68
CA SER A 11 1.29 -17.75 -5.74
C SER A 11 0.88 -16.27 -5.75
N ASN A 12 0.40 -15.79 -6.90
CA ASN A 12 -0.03 -14.39 -7.06
C ASN A 12 -1.14 -14.00 -6.06
N ILE A 13 -2.00 -14.94 -5.68
CA ILE A 13 -3.06 -14.68 -4.70
C ILE A 13 -2.50 -14.51 -3.28
N GLU A 14 -1.47 -15.27 -2.90
CA GLU A 14 -0.82 -15.13 -1.60
C GLU A 14 -0.03 -13.82 -1.53
N LYS A 15 0.67 -13.45 -2.60
CA LYS A 15 1.32 -12.14 -2.73
C LYS A 15 0.33 -10.99 -2.55
N TYR A 16 -0.83 -11.07 -3.22
CA TYR A 16 -1.92 -10.10 -3.06
C TYR A 16 -2.40 -10.00 -1.61
N LYS A 17 -2.66 -11.14 -0.96
CA LYS A 17 -3.08 -11.17 0.44
C LYS A 17 -2.02 -10.57 1.36
N GLY A 18 -0.74 -10.85 1.11
CA GLY A 18 0.39 -10.29 1.83
C GLY A 18 0.43 -8.77 1.77
N VAL A 19 0.42 -8.19 0.56
CA VAL A 19 0.40 -6.73 0.37
C VAL A 19 -0.83 -6.10 1.03
N LYS A 20 -2.00 -6.72 0.87
CA LYS A 20 -3.24 -6.27 1.52
C LYS A 20 -3.13 -6.27 3.03
N ALA A 21 -2.51 -7.29 3.62
CA ALA A 21 -2.29 -7.39 5.06
C ALA A 21 -1.32 -6.31 5.55
N ILE A 22 -0.19 -6.12 4.86
CA ILE A 22 0.79 -5.06 5.17
C ILE A 22 0.10 -3.69 5.16
N CYS A 23 -0.59 -3.34 4.07
CA CYS A 23 -1.28 -2.06 3.95
C CYS A 23 -2.32 -1.84 5.07
N ARG A 24 -3.07 -2.88 5.46
CA ARG A 24 -4.04 -2.83 6.56
C ARG A 24 -3.38 -2.59 7.91
N ILE A 25 -2.25 -3.26 8.18
CA ILE A 25 -1.49 -3.08 9.41
C ILE A 25 -0.97 -1.64 9.48
N GLU A 26 -0.35 -1.14 8.41
CA GLU A 26 0.20 0.21 8.34
C GLU A 26 -0.89 1.28 8.49
N LEU A 27 -2.04 1.12 7.83
CA LEU A 27 -3.21 1.97 8.05
C LEU A 27 -3.72 1.94 9.49
N SER A 28 -3.68 0.78 10.15
CA SER A 28 -4.18 0.64 11.53
C SER A 28 -3.24 1.31 12.52
N LYS A 29 -1.93 1.13 12.35
CA LYS A 29 -0.90 1.84 13.13
C LYS A 29 -0.99 3.34 12.92
N ALA A 30 -1.10 3.78 11.66
CA ALA A 30 -1.21 5.19 11.32
C ALA A 30 -2.44 5.83 11.96
N LYS A 31 -3.61 5.16 11.95
CA LYS A 31 -4.81 5.62 12.67
C LYS A 31 -4.57 5.73 14.16
N ALA A 32 -3.99 4.71 14.79
CA ALA A 32 -3.72 4.72 16.22
C ALA A 32 -2.81 5.91 16.60
N ASN A 33 -1.71 6.09 15.87
CA ASN A 33 -0.78 7.20 16.09
C ASN A 33 -1.43 8.56 15.84
N TRP A 34 -2.23 8.69 14.79
CA TRP A 34 -3.00 9.89 14.48
C TRP A 34 -3.95 10.25 15.63
N HIS A 35 -4.72 9.26 16.13
CA HIS A 35 -5.61 9.47 17.26
C HIS A 35 -4.83 9.94 18.50
N THR A 36 -3.77 9.22 18.90
CA THR A 36 -2.94 9.59 20.06
C THR A 36 -2.39 11.01 19.95
N THR A 37 -1.85 11.36 18.79
CA THR A 37 -1.23 12.67 18.54
C THR A 37 -2.26 13.79 18.52
N HIS A 38 -3.44 13.53 17.93
CA HIS A 38 -4.54 14.50 17.85
C HIS A 38 -5.13 14.80 19.23
N PHE A 39 -5.35 13.79 20.07
CA PHE A 39 -5.84 13.99 21.44
C PHE A 39 -4.84 14.72 22.34
N GLN A 40 -3.53 14.50 22.14
CA GLN A 40 -2.49 15.17 22.92
C GLN A 40 -2.24 16.63 22.50
N ASN A 41 -2.58 17.01 21.25
CA ASN A 41 -2.22 18.30 20.66
C ASN A 41 -3.44 19.11 20.16
N LEU A 42 -4.52 19.17 20.94
CA LEU A 42 -5.74 19.94 20.61
C LEU A 42 -5.49 21.42 20.25
N ASN A 43 -4.32 21.97 20.55
CA ASN A 43 -3.94 23.36 20.29
C ASN A 43 -3.01 23.60 19.07
N LYS A 44 -2.58 22.56 18.33
CA LYS A 44 -1.72 22.74 17.14
C LYS A 44 -2.43 22.26 15.88
N LYS A 45 -2.61 23.18 14.93
CA LYS A 45 -3.17 22.96 13.60
C LYS A 45 -2.16 22.19 12.72
N HIS A 46 -1.95 20.91 12.99
CA HIS A 46 -1.11 20.05 12.16
C HIS A 46 -1.91 19.49 10.99
N SER A 47 -1.27 19.33 9.81
CA SER A 47 -1.91 18.66 8.67
C SER A 47 -2.32 17.24 9.05
N THR A 48 -3.57 16.91 8.73
CA THR A 48 -4.31 15.78 9.27
C THR A 48 -4.26 14.55 8.36
N ASN A 49 -3.24 14.40 7.53
CA ASN A 49 -3.18 13.29 6.60
C ASN A 49 -2.67 12.05 7.32
N ILE A 50 -3.44 10.96 7.22
CA ILE A 50 -3.10 9.67 7.83
C ILE A 50 -1.77 9.11 7.33
N GLU A 51 -1.39 9.49 6.12
CA GLU A 51 -0.19 9.03 5.42
C GLU A 51 1.10 9.50 6.11
N ASP A 52 1.04 10.63 6.84
CA ASP A 52 2.15 11.16 7.61
C ASP A 52 2.54 10.25 8.80
N TYR A 53 1.69 9.28 9.14
CA TYR A 53 1.86 8.37 10.27
C TYR A 53 2.23 6.93 9.86
N TYR A 54 2.49 6.69 8.59
CA TYR A 54 3.03 5.39 8.15
C TYR A 54 4.45 5.16 8.67
N SER A 55 4.84 3.90 8.82
CA SER A 55 6.23 3.58 9.19
C SER A 55 7.20 4.07 8.11
N GLU A 56 8.43 4.39 8.53
CA GLU A 56 9.48 4.86 7.62
C GLU A 56 9.73 3.87 6.47
N ASN A 57 9.75 2.55 6.76
CA ASN A 57 9.94 1.52 5.74
C ASN A 57 8.83 1.53 4.70
N PHE A 58 7.57 1.64 5.14
CA PHE A 58 6.42 1.70 4.24
C PHE A 58 6.42 2.98 3.40
N SER A 59 6.72 4.13 4.00
CA SER A 59 6.82 5.42 3.31
C SER A 59 7.92 5.42 2.25
N LYS A 60 9.11 4.87 2.57
CA LYS A 60 10.21 4.69 1.60
C LYS A 60 9.81 3.75 0.47
N THR A 61 9.19 2.63 0.80
CA THR A 61 8.71 1.66 -0.20
C THR A 61 7.75 2.33 -1.17
N LEU A 62 6.74 3.04 -0.67
CA LEU A 62 5.83 3.78 -1.53
C LEU A 62 6.57 4.81 -2.37
N ALA A 63 7.50 5.58 -1.79
CA ALA A 63 8.27 6.59 -2.52
C ALA A 63 9.04 5.99 -3.72
N CYS A 64 9.59 4.78 -3.56
CA CYS A 64 10.39 4.08 -4.57
C CYS A 64 9.57 3.37 -5.65
N LEU A 65 8.25 3.20 -5.48
CA LEU A 65 7.40 2.64 -6.52
C LEU A 65 7.33 3.55 -7.75
N THR A 66 7.25 2.93 -8.93
CA THR A 66 6.78 3.63 -10.13
C THR A 66 5.42 4.27 -9.91
N ASP A 67 5.14 5.38 -10.60
CA ASP A 67 3.89 6.12 -10.43
C ASP A 67 2.65 5.25 -10.67
N LEU A 68 2.72 4.36 -11.65
CA LEU A 68 1.64 3.42 -11.96
C LEU A 68 1.42 2.43 -10.82
N SER A 69 2.48 1.78 -10.33
CA SER A 69 2.38 0.83 -9.23
C SER A 69 1.93 1.51 -7.95
N LYS A 70 2.48 2.69 -7.63
CA LYS A 70 2.04 3.52 -6.51
C LYS A 70 0.54 3.81 -6.59
N LYS A 71 0.03 4.24 -7.75
CA LYS A 71 -1.41 4.50 -7.95
C LYS A 71 -2.24 3.25 -7.69
N ILE A 72 -1.83 2.09 -8.23
CA ILE A 72 -2.54 0.83 -8.00
C ILE A 72 -2.54 0.45 -6.52
N ILE A 73 -1.39 0.53 -5.83
CA ILE A 73 -1.30 0.20 -4.41
C ILE A 73 -2.20 1.11 -3.58
N ILE A 74 -2.18 2.42 -3.86
CA ILE A 74 -3.01 3.40 -3.17
C ILE A 74 -4.50 3.09 -3.40
N GLU A 75 -4.94 2.97 -4.65
CA GLU A 75 -6.37 2.81 -4.96
C GLU A 75 -6.93 1.44 -4.53
N GLU A 76 -6.16 0.36 -4.68
CA GLU A 76 -6.60 -1.01 -4.35
C GLU A 76 -6.57 -1.29 -2.85
N PHE A 77 -5.59 -0.76 -2.10
CA PHE A 77 -5.34 -1.17 -0.72
C PHE A 77 -5.45 -0.06 0.33
N LEU A 78 -5.11 1.19 -0.01
CA LEU A 78 -5.05 2.29 0.97
C LEU A 78 -6.28 3.18 0.95
N ARG A 79 -6.83 3.42 -0.23
CA ARG A 79 -8.00 4.26 -0.40
C ARG A 79 -9.24 3.51 0.04
N LYS A 80 -10.11 4.18 0.80
CA LYS A 80 -11.45 3.68 1.14
C LYS A 80 -12.41 3.78 -0.05
N ASN A 81 -11.94 3.46 -1.25
CA ASN A 81 -12.73 3.71 -2.45
C ASN A 81 -13.92 2.74 -2.48
N LYS A 82 -15.13 3.29 -2.64
CA LYS A 82 -16.36 2.51 -2.82
C LYS A 82 -16.47 1.93 -4.23
N ASN A 83 -15.74 2.49 -5.19
CA ASN A 83 -15.76 2.04 -6.58
C ASN A 83 -14.74 0.91 -6.80
N GLN A 84 -15.23 -0.33 -6.86
CA GLN A 84 -14.43 -1.52 -7.17
C GLN A 84 -13.85 -1.51 -8.60
N PHE A 85 -14.37 -0.65 -9.48
CA PHE A 85 -14.03 -0.57 -10.90
C PHE A 85 -13.29 0.72 -11.26
N TRP A 86 -12.64 1.37 -10.29
CA TRP A 86 -11.86 2.61 -10.51
C TRP A 86 -10.84 2.50 -11.66
N TYR A 87 -10.36 1.29 -11.94
CA TYR A 87 -9.38 1.03 -12.99
C TYR A 87 -9.94 1.16 -14.40
N GLU A 88 -11.27 1.08 -14.60
CA GLU A 88 -11.90 1.11 -15.92
C GLU A 88 -11.74 2.48 -16.61
N GLU A 89 -11.47 3.54 -15.84
CA GLU A 89 -11.12 4.87 -16.35
C GLU A 89 -9.74 4.91 -17.04
N TYR A 90 -8.86 3.94 -16.77
CA TYR A 90 -7.46 3.96 -17.19
C TYR A 90 -7.04 2.71 -17.99
N PHE A 91 -7.67 1.56 -17.72
CA PHE A 91 -7.27 0.27 -18.24
C PHE A 91 -8.46 -0.58 -18.62
N SER A 92 -8.28 -1.44 -19.63
CA SER A 92 -9.14 -2.62 -19.75
C SER A 92 -8.92 -3.56 -18.56
N LYS A 93 -9.93 -4.35 -18.22
CA LYS A 93 -9.89 -5.29 -17.09
C LYS A 93 -8.69 -6.25 -17.13
N SER A 94 -8.36 -6.83 -18.29
CA SER A 94 -7.21 -7.73 -18.45
C SER A 94 -5.89 -7.01 -18.22
N THR A 95 -5.76 -5.79 -18.76
CA THR A 95 -4.58 -4.93 -18.55
C THR A 95 -4.43 -4.58 -17.08
N TYR A 96 -5.52 -4.20 -16.41
CA TYR A 96 -5.51 -3.90 -14.99
C TYR A 96 -4.96 -5.05 -14.16
N TYR A 97 -5.48 -6.27 -14.34
CA TYR A 97 -5.01 -7.42 -13.57
C TYR A 97 -3.53 -7.72 -13.76
N LYS A 98 -3.03 -7.56 -15.00
CA LYS A 98 -1.60 -7.68 -15.29
C LYS A 98 -0.79 -6.61 -14.53
N ARG A 99 -1.16 -5.33 -14.68
CA ARG A 99 -0.49 -4.21 -14.00
C ARG A 99 -0.55 -4.31 -12.48
N ARG A 100 -1.65 -4.81 -11.92
CA ARG A 100 -1.79 -5.06 -10.49
C ARG A 100 -0.83 -6.13 -10.01
N SER A 101 -0.67 -7.21 -10.76
CA SER A 101 0.31 -8.25 -10.43
C SER A 101 1.74 -7.69 -10.44
N GLU A 102 2.07 -6.86 -11.44
CA GLU A 102 3.38 -6.17 -11.54
C GLU A 102 3.60 -5.23 -10.34
N ALA A 103 2.60 -4.41 -9.98
CA ALA A 103 2.69 -3.50 -8.84
C ALA A 103 2.87 -4.22 -7.49
N ILE A 104 2.21 -5.36 -7.30
CA ILE A 104 2.37 -6.19 -6.10
C ILE A 104 3.77 -6.79 -6.01
N ILE A 105 4.29 -7.26 -7.14
CA ILE A 105 5.64 -7.82 -7.25
C ILE A 105 6.68 -6.75 -6.90
N GLU A 106 6.55 -5.57 -7.50
CA GLU A 106 7.41 -4.41 -7.24
C GLU A 106 7.35 -3.99 -5.77
N PHE A 107 6.15 -3.81 -5.22
CA PHE A 107 5.95 -3.45 -3.81
C PHE A 107 6.66 -4.42 -2.87
N LEU A 108 6.43 -5.72 -3.03
CA LEU A 108 7.02 -6.73 -2.16
C LEU A 108 8.54 -6.73 -2.27
N SER A 109 9.08 -6.60 -3.49
CA SER A 109 10.53 -6.54 -3.70
C SER A 109 11.17 -5.36 -2.98
N LEU A 110 10.51 -4.19 -2.95
CA LEU A 110 11.01 -3.02 -2.25
C LEU A 110 10.82 -3.10 -0.72
N TYR A 111 9.72 -3.72 -0.27
CA TYR A 111 9.36 -3.75 1.15
C TYR A 111 10.17 -4.76 1.98
N THR A 112 10.60 -5.85 1.36
CA THR A 112 11.33 -6.95 2.03
C THR A 112 12.84 -6.89 1.86
N ASN A 113 13.34 -5.95 1.05
CA ASN A 113 14.77 -5.66 0.91
C ASN A 113 15.21 -4.64 1.96
#